data_AF-A0A7S2TI78-F1
#
_entry.id   AF-A0A7S2TI78-F1
#
_cell.length_a   1.000
_cell.length_b   1.000
_cell.length_c   1.000
_cell.angle_alpha   90.00
_cell.angle_beta   90.00
_cell.angle_gamma   90.00
#
_symmetry.space_group_name_H-M   'P 1'
#
loop_
_entity.id
_entity.type
_entity.pdbx_description
1 polymer ?
#
loop_
_entity_poly.entity_id
_entity_poly.type
_entity_poly.pdbx_seq_one_letter_code
_entity_poly.pdbx_strand_id
1 'polypeptide(L)'
;EGYDAERDQITERAYVAPRLLPQYLSDAGGITPYHPKDNPTGHVSLSVAENKTLEDLLLPKFQEAYKDITADLTYYQATSGTPMLKQAMAKLMTRYLNGGHYTFLPENMIAAAGCNAILDNLFFCIAEQGDAVLLPKPY
;
A
#
# COMPACT_ATOMS: atom_id res chain seq x y z
N GLU A 1 28.91 -1.99 -30.98
CA GLU A 1 28.26 -1.51 -29.75
C GLU A 1 26.88 -1.01 -30.16
N GLY A 2 25.83 -1.75 -29.80
CA GLY A 2 24.47 -1.45 -30.23
C GLY A 2 23.89 -0.33 -29.36
N TYR A 3 23.40 0.73 -29.99
CA TYR A 3 22.58 1.75 -29.35
C TYR A 3 21.30 1.09 -28.83
N ASP A 4 21.22 0.93 -27.51
CA ASP A 4 20.07 0.36 -26.82
C ASP A 4 19.12 1.49 -26.42
N ALA A 5 18.27 1.90 -27.37
CA ALA A 5 17.35 3.02 -27.23
C ALA A 5 16.39 2.89 -26.02
N GLU A 6 16.20 1.67 -25.49
CA GLU A 6 15.38 1.42 -24.30
C GLU A 6 16.06 1.90 -23.01
N ARG A 7 17.40 1.79 -22.92
CA ARG A 7 18.15 2.18 -21.72
C ARG A 7 18.17 3.69 -21.48
N ASP A 8 18.13 4.49 -22.53
CA ASP A 8 18.17 5.96 -22.42
C ASP A 8 16.82 6.57 -22.00
N GLN A 9 15.72 5.80 -22.03
CA GLN A 9 14.38 6.28 -21.69
C GLN A 9 13.95 5.96 -20.25
N ILE A 10 14.64 5.02 -19.58
CA ILE A 10 14.31 4.59 -18.22
C ILE A 10 15.26 5.25 -17.22
N THR A 11 14.70 5.93 -16.21
CA THR A 11 15.53 6.60 -15.19
C THR A 11 16.36 5.58 -14.40
N GLU A 12 17.60 5.93 -14.04
CA GLU A 12 18.46 5.10 -13.17
C GLU A 12 17.75 4.64 -11.90
N ARG A 13 16.92 5.52 -11.32
CA ARG A 13 16.12 5.23 -10.12
C ARG A 13 15.19 4.03 -10.31
N ALA A 14 14.64 3.80 -11.49
CA ALA A 14 13.76 2.66 -11.75
C ALA A 14 14.51 1.31 -11.62
N TYR A 15 15.82 1.27 -11.94
CA TYR A 15 16.64 0.05 -11.82
C TYR A 15 17.08 -0.26 -10.38
N VAL A 16 17.15 0.76 -9.52
CA VAL A 16 17.52 0.59 -8.11
C VAL A 16 16.32 0.47 -7.19
N ALA A 17 15.18 1.08 -7.54
CA ALA A 17 13.97 1.14 -6.71
C ALA A 17 13.50 -0.21 -6.14
N PRO A 18 13.47 -1.33 -6.91
CA PRO A 18 13.07 -2.63 -6.37
C PRO A 18 13.93 -3.12 -5.19
N ARG A 19 15.19 -2.67 -5.11
CA ARG A 19 16.13 -3.00 -4.02
C ARG A 19 16.06 -2.02 -2.86
N LEU A 20 15.53 -0.81 -3.07
CA LEU A 20 15.54 0.24 -2.06
C LEU A 20 14.58 -0.07 -0.91
N LEU A 21 13.33 -0.48 -1.18
CA LEU A 21 12.33 -0.64 -0.13
C LEU A 21 12.69 -1.73 0.90
N PRO A 22 13.10 -2.94 0.51
CA PRO A 22 13.50 -3.97 1.49
C PRO A 22 14.71 -3.55 2.32
N GLN A 23 15.72 -2.94 1.68
CA GLN A 23 16.91 -2.44 2.37
C GLN A 23 16.53 -1.34 3.37
N TYR A 24 15.73 -0.37 2.91
CA TYR A 24 15.25 0.74 3.71
C TYR A 24 14.46 0.28 4.95
N LEU A 25 13.56 -0.69 4.80
CA LEU A 25 12.80 -1.24 5.93
C LEU A 25 13.68 -2.05 6.88
N SER A 26 14.64 -2.80 6.35
CA SER A 26 15.64 -3.51 7.18
C SER A 26 16.46 -2.53 8.01
N ASP A 27 16.94 -1.45 7.40
CA ASP A 27 17.72 -0.43 8.08
C ASP A 27 16.88 0.31 9.13
N ALA A 28 15.62 0.64 8.79
CA ALA A 28 14.69 1.26 9.72
C ALA A 28 14.31 0.34 10.89
N GLY A 29 14.30 -0.98 10.70
CA GLY A 29 14.02 -1.97 11.75
C GLY A 29 15.25 -2.37 12.57
N GLY A 30 16.46 -2.16 12.05
CA GLY A 30 17.72 -2.55 12.69
C GLY A 30 18.27 -1.55 13.71
N ILE A 31 17.63 -0.40 13.89
CA ILE A 31 18.06 0.64 14.84
C ILE A 31 17.48 0.42 16.23
N THR A 32 18.25 0.74 17.28
CA THR A 32 17.74 0.74 18.65
C THR A 32 16.89 2.00 18.87
N PRO A 33 15.58 1.86 19.14
CA PRO A 33 14.67 3.00 19.18
C PRO A 33 14.91 3.86 20.43
N TYR A 34 14.67 5.16 20.28
CA TYR A 34 14.60 6.10 21.40
C TYR A 34 13.49 5.72 22.37
N HIS A 35 13.79 5.76 23.67
CA HIS A 35 12.79 5.71 24.73
C HIS A 35 13.17 6.72 25.83
N PRO A 36 12.26 7.61 26.27
CA PRO A 36 12.59 8.73 27.15
C PRO A 36 13.17 8.34 28.53
N LYS A 37 12.94 7.09 28.98
CA LYS A 37 13.45 6.58 30.25
C LYS A 37 14.51 5.51 30.06
N ASP A 38 14.16 4.48 29.29
CA ASP A 38 14.97 3.26 29.17
C ASP A 38 16.05 3.32 28.09
N ASN A 39 15.95 4.24 27.12
CA ASN A 39 16.96 4.44 26.08
C ASN A 39 16.95 5.88 25.52
N PRO A 40 17.32 6.89 26.33
CA PRO A 40 17.23 8.29 25.92
C PRO A 40 18.23 8.66 24.80
N THR A 41 19.23 7.80 24.54
CA THR A 41 20.21 7.94 23.47
C THR A 41 19.86 7.15 22.21
N GLY A 42 18.71 6.47 22.18
CA GLY A 42 18.25 5.72 21.01
C GLY A 42 17.81 6.63 19.86
N HIS A 43 17.48 6.02 18.73
CA HIS A 43 17.14 6.73 17.50
C HIS A 43 15.65 7.06 17.41
N VAL A 44 15.33 8.29 17.00
CA VAL A 44 13.97 8.70 16.63
C VAL A 44 13.79 8.47 15.13
N SER A 45 12.88 7.57 14.75
CA SER A 45 12.58 7.30 13.34
C SER A 45 11.69 8.40 12.76
N LEU A 46 12.19 9.08 11.72
CA LEU A 46 11.47 10.09 10.95
C LEU A 46 11.36 9.72 9.46
N SER A 47 11.81 8.54 9.10
CA SER A 47 11.95 8.13 7.70
C SER A 47 10.76 7.28 7.22
N VAL A 48 10.06 6.58 8.12
CA VAL A 48 8.98 5.66 7.77
C VAL A 48 7.65 6.42 7.73
N ALA A 49 6.97 6.38 6.58
CA ALA A 49 5.64 6.93 6.42
C ALA A 49 4.58 6.01 7.06
N GLU A 50 4.47 6.06 8.39
CA GLU A 50 3.50 5.29 9.16
C GLU A 50 2.64 6.23 10.02
N ASN A 51 1.34 5.95 10.10
CA ASN A 51 0.41 6.75 10.90
C ASN A 51 -0.04 5.96 12.14
N LYS A 52 0.44 6.39 13.31
CA LYS A 52 0.10 5.81 14.63
C LYS A 52 -0.93 6.61 15.41
N THR A 53 -1.43 7.72 14.86
CA THR A 53 -2.27 8.66 15.62
C THR A 53 -3.71 8.18 15.86
N LEU A 54 -4.11 7.07 15.22
CA LEU A 54 -5.46 6.52 15.31
C LEU A 54 -5.51 5.17 16.04
N GLU A 55 -4.41 4.74 16.65
CA GLU A 55 -4.33 3.43 17.30
C GLU A 55 -5.37 3.26 18.43
N ASP A 56 -5.61 4.31 19.20
CA ASP A 56 -6.61 4.35 20.28
C ASP A 56 -8.04 4.17 19.76
N LEU A 57 -8.32 4.61 18.53
CA LEU A 57 -9.63 4.47 17.89
C LEU A 57 -9.80 3.13 17.15
N LEU A 58 -8.72 2.64 16.51
CA LEU A 58 -8.77 1.47 15.64
C LEU A 58 -8.61 0.15 16.41
N LEU A 59 -7.73 0.11 17.42
CA LEU A 59 -7.46 -1.13 18.16
C LEU A 59 -8.71 -1.71 18.83
N PRO A 60 -9.56 -0.93 19.55
CA PRO A 60 -10.79 -1.47 20.12
C PRO A 60 -11.75 -2.01 19.06
N LYS A 61 -11.83 -1.35 17.90
CA LYS A 61 -12.69 -1.77 16.79
C LYS A 61 -12.24 -3.08 16.16
N PHE A 62 -10.93 -3.27 16.00
CA PHE A 62 -10.38 -4.53 15.53
C PHE A 62 -10.64 -5.66 16.52
N GLN A 63 -10.39 -5.43 17.81
CA GLN A 63 -10.65 -6.42 18.86
C GLN A 63 -12.13 -6.82 18.94
N GLU A 64 -13.05 -5.89 18.67
CA GLU A 64 -14.47 -6.18 18.53
C GLU A 64 -14.76 -7.04 17.29
N ALA A 65 -14.28 -6.62 16.11
CA ALA A 65 -14.51 -7.32 14.84
C ALA A 65 -13.94 -8.75 14.83
N TYR A 66 -12.82 -9.00 15.52
CA TYR A 66 -12.23 -10.34 15.60
C TYR A 66 -13.09 -11.36 16.34
N LYS A 67 -14.10 -10.94 17.10
CA LYS A 67 -15.03 -11.85 17.78
C LYS A 67 -15.99 -12.55 16.81
N ASP A 68 -16.21 -11.97 15.64
CA ASP A 68 -17.17 -12.44 14.64
C ASP A 68 -16.53 -13.28 13.53
N ILE A 69 -15.34 -13.86 13.78
CA ILE A 69 -14.70 -14.76 12.82
C ILE A 69 -15.51 -16.07 12.74
N THR A 70 -16.04 -16.36 11.55
CA THR A 70 -16.74 -17.61 11.26
C THR A 70 -15.86 -18.56 10.44
N ALA A 71 -16.20 -19.85 10.43
CA ALA A 71 -15.50 -20.83 9.60
C ALA A 71 -15.56 -20.49 8.10
N ASP A 72 -16.63 -19.83 7.64
CA ASP A 72 -16.79 -19.40 6.24
C ASP A 72 -15.65 -18.48 5.77
N LEU A 73 -15.13 -17.64 6.68
CA LEU A 73 -14.01 -16.73 6.39
C LEU A 73 -12.68 -17.45 6.16
N THR A 74 -12.60 -18.76 6.43
CA THR A 74 -11.38 -19.57 6.23
C THR A 74 -11.31 -20.22 4.84
N TYR A 75 -12.40 -20.16 4.07
CA TYR A 75 -12.46 -20.74 2.72
C TYR A 75 -12.20 -19.69 1.65
N TYR A 76 -12.08 -20.15 0.40
CA TYR A 76 -11.93 -19.26 -0.75
C TYR A 76 -13.10 -18.28 -0.83
N GLN A 77 -12.76 -17.00 -0.82
CA GLN A 77 -13.69 -15.92 -1.11
C GLN A 77 -13.55 -15.47 -2.56
N ALA A 78 -14.46 -14.61 -3.00
CA ALA A 78 -14.36 -13.99 -4.32
C ALA A 78 -12.98 -13.33 -4.49
N THR A 79 -12.28 -13.66 -5.57
CA THR A 79 -10.91 -13.18 -5.84
C THR A 79 -10.83 -11.66 -6.01
N SER A 80 -11.94 -11.01 -6.40
CA SER A 80 -12.05 -9.55 -6.47
C SER A 80 -12.33 -8.88 -5.12
N GLY A 81 -12.48 -9.66 -4.04
CA GLY A 81 -12.90 -9.19 -2.72
C GLY A 81 -14.38 -9.45 -2.45
N THR A 82 -14.72 -9.59 -1.17
CA THR A 82 -16.09 -9.89 -0.74
C THR A 82 -17.05 -8.74 -1.06
N PRO A 83 -18.34 -9.03 -1.35
CA PRO A 83 -19.33 -7.98 -1.56
C PRO A 83 -19.42 -7.00 -0.39
N MET A 84 -19.32 -7.51 0.85
CA MET A 84 -19.35 -6.69 2.06
C MET A 84 -18.19 -5.68 2.10
N LEU A 85 -16.95 -6.14 1.83
CA LEU A 85 -15.77 -5.26 1.79
C LEU A 85 -15.93 -4.18 0.71
N LYS A 86 -16.31 -4.59 -0.51
CA LYS A 86 -16.45 -3.65 -1.63
C LYS A 86 -17.52 -2.59 -1.37
N GLN A 87 -18.65 -2.96 -0.78
CA GLN A 87 -19.70 -2.01 -0.40
C GLN A 87 -19.25 -1.04 0.70
N ALA A 88 -18.54 -1.53 1.72
CA ALA A 88 -18.02 -0.69 2.80
C ALA A 88 -16.98 0.32 2.26
N MET A 89 -16.08 -0.14 1.40
CA MET A 89 -15.07 0.71 0.76
C MET A 89 -15.68 1.73 -0.20
N ALA A 90 -16.64 1.34 -1.02
CA ALA A 90 -17.37 2.26 -1.89
C ALA A 90 -18.03 3.40 -1.11
N LYS A 91 -18.69 3.08 0.01
CA LYS A 91 -19.29 4.09 0.91
C LYS A 91 -18.23 5.01 1.53
N LEU A 92 -17.13 4.44 2.01
CA LEU A 92 -16.02 5.19 2.61
C LEU A 92 -15.39 6.16 1.60
N MET A 93 -15.06 5.65 0.41
CA MET A 93 -14.45 6.41 -0.67
C MET A 93 -15.39 7.48 -1.18
N THR A 94 -16.67 7.18 -1.40
CA THR A 94 -17.67 8.19 -1.77
C THR A 94 -17.73 9.30 -0.73
N ARG A 95 -17.75 8.95 0.57
CA ARG A 95 -17.84 9.95 1.65
C ARG A 95 -16.62 10.86 1.74
N TYR A 96 -15.41 10.30 1.64
CA TYR A 96 -14.17 11.02 1.98
C TYR A 96 -13.34 11.46 0.77
N LEU A 97 -13.46 10.78 -0.38
CA LEU A 97 -12.77 11.19 -1.60
C LEU A 97 -13.64 12.19 -2.37
N ASN A 98 -13.06 13.34 -2.68
CA ASN A 98 -13.72 14.42 -3.43
C ASN A 98 -15.04 14.91 -2.81
N GLY A 99 -15.16 14.87 -1.47
CA GLY A 99 -16.27 15.49 -0.73
C GLY A 99 -17.68 14.93 -1.05
N GLY A 100 -17.80 13.71 -1.57
CA GLY A 100 -19.11 13.14 -1.94
C GLY A 100 -19.57 13.42 -3.37
N HIS A 101 -18.77 14.13 -4.19
CA HIS A 101 -19.18 14.47 -5.56
C HIS A 101 -19.14 13.29 -6.54
N TYR A 102 -18.39 12.22 -6.23
CA TYR A 102 -18.33 11.01 -7.04
C TYR A 102 -18.77 9.80 -6.24
N THR A 103 -19.68 9.02 -6.83
CA THR A 103 -20.10 7.74 -6.28
C THR A 103 -19.19 6.64 -6.79
N PHE A 104 -18.59 5.89 -5.87
CA PHE A 104 -17.84 4.68 -6.20
C PHE A 104 -18.81 3.49 -6.27
N LEU A 105 -18.73 2.74 -7.35
CA LEU A 105 -19.59 1.58 -7.61
C LEU A 105 -18.89 0.30 -7.16
N PRO A 106 -19.43 -0.47 -6.18
CA PRO A 106 -18.81 -1.70 -5.67
C PRO A 106 -18.49 -2.75 -6.76
N GLU A 107 -19.29 -2.79 -7.82
CA GLU A 107 -19.12 -3.69 -8.97
C GLU A 107 -17.85 -3.38 -9.78
N ASN A 108 -17.35 -2.14 -9.72
CA ASN A 108 -16.14 -1.70 -10.41
C ASN A 108 -14.89 -1.76 -9.50
N MET A 109 -15.01 -2.33 -8.30
CA MET A 109 -13.91 -2.40 -7.32
C MET A 109 -13.30 -3.80 -7.26
N ILE A 110 -11.97 -3.83 -7.15
CA ILE A 110 -11.17 -5.02 -6.86
C ILE A 110 -10.34 -4.74 -5.61
N ALA A 111 -10.38 -5.65 -4.64
CA ALA A 111 -9.51 -5.62 -3.48
C ALA A 111 -8.22 -6.41 -3.75
N ALA A 112 -7.08 -5.88 -3.33
CA ALA A 112 -5.78 -6.55 -3.40
C ALA A 112 -4.98 -6.30 -2.11
N ALA A 113 -3.86 -7.02 -1.96
CA ALA A 113 -2.99 -6.96 -0.79
C ALA A 113 -2.13 -5.68 -0.77
N GLY A 114 -2.77 -4.53 -0.59
CA GLY A 114 -2.13 -3.21 -0.52
C GLY A 114 -1.88 -2.59 -1.89
N CYS A 115 -1.35 -1.35 -1.89
CA CYS A 115 -1.19 -0.54 -3.11
C CYS A 115 -0.19 -1.12 -4.10
N ASN A 116 0.87 -1.79 -3.63
CA ASN A 116 1.86 -2.41 -4.52
C ASN A 116 1.21 -3.48 -5.40
N ALA A 117 0.42 -4.39 -4.81
CA ALA A 117 -0.30 -5.41 -5.57
C ALA A 117 -1.32 -4.81 -6.55
N ILE A 118 -1.95 -3.68 -6.19
CA ILE A 118 -2.84 -2.94 -7.10
C ILE A 118 -2.07 -2.39 -8.30
N LEU A 119 -0.90 -1.77 -8.07
CA LEU A 119 -0.06 -1.21 -9.13
C LEU A 119 0.50 -2.31 -10.04
N ASP A 120 0.97 -3.42 -9.47
CA ASP A 120 1.46 -4.56 -10.24
C ASP A 120 0.36 -5.13 -11.15
N ASN A 121 -0.83 -5.37 -10.60
CA ASN A 121 -1.97 -5.84 -11.39
C ASN A 121 -2.41 -4.83 -12.45
N LEU A 122 -2.38 -3.52 -12.13
CA LEU A 122 -2.72 -2.47 -13.08
C LEU A 122 -1.76 -2.48 -14.27
N PHE A 123 -0.44 -2.45 -14.01
CA PHE A 123 0.57 -2.42 -15.07
C PHE A 123 0.59 -3.71 -15.87
N PHE A 124 0.35 -4.86 -15.24
CA PHE A 124 0.16 -6.12 -15.95
C PHE A 124 -1.02 -6.09 -16.94
N CYS A 125 -2.06 -5.30 -16.65
CA CYS A 125 -3.22 -5.17 -17.52
C CYS A 125 -3.08 -4.12 -18.63
N ILE A 126 -2.21 -3.12 -18.47
CA ILE A 126 -2.16 -1.94 -19.37
C ILE A 126 -0.83 -1.74 -20.10
N ALA A 127 0.19 -2.54 -19.78
CA ALA A 127 1.54 -2.39 -20.32
C ALA A 127 2.15 -3.75 -20.66
N GLU A 128 3.00 -3.76 -21.68
CA GLU A 128 3.80 -4.90 -22.09
C GLU A 128 5.27 -4.72 -21.73
N GLN A 129 6.07 -5.78 -21.89
CA GLN A 129 7.52 -5.66 -21.76
C GLN A 129 8.07 -4.64 -22.76
N GLY A 130 8.80 -3.65 -22.26
CA GLY A 130 9.37 -2.55 -23.05
C GLY A 130 8.56 -1.25 -22.95
N ASP A 131 7.32 -1.31 -22.49
CA ASP A 131 6.54 -0.09 -22.21
C ASP A 131 7.08 0.65 -20.99
N ALA A 132 6.82 1.96 -20.94
CA ALA A 132 7.25 2.85 -19.87
C ALA A 132 6.09 3.65 -19.26
N VAL A 133 6.19 3.95 -17.97
CA VAL A 133 5.22 4.76 -17.23
C VAL A 133 5.85 6.11 -16.88
N LEU A 134 5.15 7.19 -17.23
CA LEU A 134 5.56 8.53 -16.84
C LEU A 134 5.21 8.80 -15.37
N LEU A 135 6.22 9.10 -14.55
CA LEU A 135 6.06 9.45 -13.14
C LEU A 135 6.56 10.88 -12.88
N PRO A 136 5.72 11.80 -12.36
CA PRO A 136 6.13 13.15 -12.05
C PRO A 136 7.09 13.16 -10.85
N LYS A 137 8.19 13.91 -10.95
CA LYS A 137 9.14 14.08 -9.84
C LYS A 137 8.70 15.21 -8.89
N PRO A 138 8.87 15.06 -7.57
CA PRO A 138 9.40 13.89 -6.86
C PRO A 138 8.35 12.77 -6.67
N TYR A 139 8.84 11.53 -6.64
CA TYR A 139 8.12 10.30 -6.29
C TYR A 139 9.00 9.44 -5.38
#